data_AF-A0A7C4T5I7-F1
#
_entry.id   AF-A0A7C4T5I7-F1
#
_cell.length_a   1.000
_cell.length_b   1.000
_cell.length_c   1.000
_cell.angle_alpha   90.00
_cell.angle_beta   90.00
_cell.angle_gamma   90.00
#
_symmetry.space_group_name_H-M   'P 1'
#
loop_
_entity.id
_entity.type
_entity.pdbx_description
1 polymer ?
#
loop_
_entity_poly.entity_id
_entity_poly.type
_entity_poly.pdbx_seq_one_letter_code
_entity_poly.pdbx_strand_id
1 'polypeptide(L)'
;MEKKNSIIVIFLTLCCLALYWMPTGYEGSRQTNTTIARGRILSVKDEVIHTARIIKTGTQLLQVEIMEGRWKGRQMEATNLLTGKLEVDEYY
;
A
#
# COMPACT_ATOMS: atom_id res chain seq x y z
N MET A 1 -35.70 -23.22 -4.64
CA MET A 1 -34.33 -23.75 -4.78
C MET A 1 -34.37 -25.24 -4.51
N GLU A 2 -33.95 -26.07 -5.46
CA GLU A 2 -33.91 -27.53 -5.25
C GLU A 2 -33.07 -27.88 -4.02
N LYS A 3 -33.50 -28.84 -3.20
CA LYS A 3 -32.85 -29.21 -1.93
C LYS A 3 -31.33 -29.46 -2.08
N LYS A 4 -30.90 -29.94 -3.25
CA LYS A 4 -29.49 -30.14 -3.60
C LYS A 4 -28.68 -28.84 -3.65
N ASN A 5 -29.25 -27.75 -4.17
CA ASN A 5 -28.56 -26.45 -4.22
C ASN A 5 -28.41 -25.86 -2.82
N SER A 6 -29.42 -26.03 -1.95
CA SER A 6 -29.33 -25.58 -0.55
C SER A 6 -28.23 -26.32 0.22
N ILE A 7 -28.06 -27.63 -0.01
CA ILE A 7 -26.99 -28.42 0.64
C ILE A 7 -25.59 -27.92 0.23
N ILE A 8 -25.38 -27.67 -1.07
CA ILE A 8 -24.10 -27.16 -1.59
C ILE A 8 -23.79 -25.77 -1.00
N VAL A 9 -24.78 -24.88 -0.95
CA VAL A 9 -24.62 -23.54 -0.39
C VAL A 9 -24.28 -23.60 1.09
N ILE A 10 -24.95 -24.46 1.87
CA ILE A 10 -24.67 -24.63 3.30
C ILE A 10 -23.24 -25.17 3.50
N PHE A 11 -22.83 -26.17 2.72
CA PHE A 11 -21.49 -26.73 2.77
C PHE A 11 -20.41 -25.69 2.47
N LEU A 12 -20.55 -24.94 1.38
CA LEU A 12 -19.61 -23.87 1.01
C LEU A 12 -19.56 -22.77 2.06
N THR A 13 -20.71 -22.40 2.63
CA THR A 13 -20.78 -21.40 3.70
C THR A 13 -20.02 -21.87 4.95
N LEU A 14 -20.17 -23.14 5.33
CA LEU A 14 -19.41 -23.77 6.42
C LEU A 14 -17.90 -23.78 6.14
N CYS A 15 -17.48 -24.12 4.91
CA CYS A 15 -16.08 -24.06 4.52
C CYS A 15 -15.51 -22.63 4.62
N CYS A 16 -16.25 -21.62 4.15
CA CYS A 16 -15.84 -20.22 4.26
C CYS A 16 -15.72 -19.77 5.72
N LEU A 17 -16.66 -20.16 6.58
CA LEU A 17 -16.60 -19.88 8.03
C LEU A 17 -15.40 -20.56 8.70
N ALA A 18 -15.13 -21.81 8.35
CA ALA A 18 -13.98 -22.54 8.84
C ALA A 18 -12.66 -21.87 8.42
N LEU A 19 -12.55 -21.44 7.16
CA LEU A 19 -11.40 -20.71 6.65
C LEU A 19 -11.26 -19.32 7.29
N TYR A 20 -12.37 -18.63 7.56
CA TYR A 20 -12.36 -17.33 8.23
C TYR A 20 -11.78 -17.41 9.65
N TRP A 21 -12.08 -18.49 10.39
CA TRP A 21 -11.52 -18.70 11.72
C TRP A 21 -10.15 -19.36 11.72
N MET A 22 -9.69 -19.88 10.59
CA MET A 22 -8.38 -20.51 10.51
C MET A 22 -7.29 -19.44 10.67
N PRO A 23 -6.34 -19.60 11.61
CA PRO A 23 -5.22 -18.69 11.72
C PRO A 23 -4.39 -18.78 10.44
N THR A 24 -4.29 -17.67 9.72
CA THR A 24 -3.55 -17.51 8.47
C THR A 24 -2.04 -17.42 8.69
N GLY A 25 -1.60 -17.16 9.92
CA GLY A 25 -0.21 -16.90 10.27
C GLY A 25 0.25 -15.48 9.94
N TYR A 26 -0.63 -14.65 9.36
CA TYR A 26 -0.37 -13.26 8.99
C TYR A 26 -1.02 -12.25 9.93
N GLU A 27 -1.70 -12.70 10.99
CA GLU A 27 -2.42 -11.86 11.95
C GLU A 27 -1.50 -10.82 12.63
N GLY A 28 -0.21 -11.14 12.78
CA GLY A 28 0.82 -10.26 13.33
C GLY A 28 1.81 -9.69 12.31
N SER A 29 1.56 -9.86 11.00
CA SER A 29 2.48 -9.40 9.94
C SER A 29 2.62 -7.86 9.90
N ARG A 30 1.67 -7.16 10.50
CA ARG A 30 1.72 -5.70 10.62
C ARG A 30 2.72 -5.33 11.71
N GLN A 31 3.84 -4.76 11.31
CA GLN A 31 4.84 -4.23 12.25
C GLN A 31 4.18 -3.32 13.29
N THR A 32 4.20 -3.74 14.56
CA THR A 32 3.48 -3.09 15.67
C THR A 32 3.95 -1.65 15.92
N ASN A 33 5.17 -1.31 15.47
CA ASN A 33 5.77 0.01 15.68
C ASN A 33 5.73 0.91 14.43
N THR A 34 4.87 0.61 13.45
CA THR A 34 4.73 1.41 12.23
C THR A 34 3.41 2.19 12.28
N THR A 35 3.47 3.50 12.08
CA THR A 35 2.28 4.38 12.01
C THR A 35 2.11 4.88 10.59
N ILE A 36 0.92 4.71 10.02
CA ILE A 36 0.55 5.37 8.76
C ILE A 36 0.21 6.82 9.11
N ALA A 37 0.91 7.76 8.48
CA ALA A 37 0.71 9.19 8.68
C ALA A 37 0.73 9.92 7.35
N ARG A 38 -0.02 11.02 7.26
CA ARG A 38 0.02 11.90 6.09
C ARG A 38 1.30 12.75 6.13
N GLY A 39 1.98 12.84 5.01
CA GLY A 39 3.14 13.72 4.81
C GLY A 39 2.83 14.81 3.78
N ARG A 40 3.39 16.00 3.96
CA ARG A 40 3.39 17.08 2.96
C ARG A 40 4.76 17.13 2.30
N ILE A 41 4.80 17.11 0.97
CA ILE A 41 6.05 17.28 0.20
C ILE A 41 6.51 18.73 0.32
N LEU A 42 7.76 18.92 0.74
CA LEU A 42 8.44 20.21 0.85
C LEU A 42 9.36 20.48 -0.34
N SER A 43 10.04 19.44 -0.83
CA SER A 43 10.88 19.52 -2.02
C SER A 43 11.02 18.15 -2.69
N VAL A 44 11.33 18.18 -3.98
CA VAL A 44 11.52 17.02 -4.85
C VAL A 44 12.89 17.14 -5.52
N LYS A 45 13.67 16.06 -5.53
CA LYS A 45 14.93 15.95 -6.26
C LYS A 45 14.85 14.76 -7.21
N ASP A 46 15.05 15.05 -8.50
CA ASP A 46 14.91 14.10 -9.60
C ASP A 46 16.24 13.79 -10.31
N GLU A 47 17.35 13.84 -9.57
CA GLU A 47 18.71 13.72 -10.13
C GLU A 47 18.93 12.42 -10.93
N VAL A 48 18.24 11.34 -10.56
CA VAL A 48 18.35 10.01 -11.19
C VAL A 48 17.09 9.60 -11.97
N ILE A 49 16.23 10.56 -12.34
CA ILE A 49 15.05 10.27 -13.16
C ILE A 49 15.40 10.26 -14.66
N HIS A 50 15.11 9.13 -15.29
CA HIS A 50 15.17 8.97 -16.74
C HIS A 50 13.79 9.18 -17.34
N THR A 51 13.68 10.12 -18.27
CA THR A 51 12.44 10.40 -19.00
C THR A 51 12.57 9.97 -20.45
N ALA A 52 11.71 9.05 -20.88
CA ALA A 52 11.54 8.63 -22.27
C ALA A 52 10.14 9.04 -22.76
N ARG A 53 10.06 10.20 -23.41
CA ARG A 53 8.79 10.81 -23.86
C ARG A 53 7.84 11.05 -22.67
N ILE A 54 6.84 10.19 -22.49
CA ILE A 54 5.87 10.29 -21.37
C ILE A 54 6.23 9.36 -20.21
N ILE A 55 7.11 8.39 -20.42
CA ILE A 55 7.49 7.40 -19.42
C ILE A 55 8.61 7.97 -18.56
N LYS A 56 8.46 7.88 -17.24
CA LYS A 56 9.47 8.26 -16.24
C LYS A 56 9.86 7.03 -15.44
N THR A 57 11.16 6.86 -15.23
CA THR A 57 11.71 5.74 -14.46
C THR A 57 12.85 6.23 -13.58
N GLY A 58 13.01 5.63 -12.41
CA GLY A 58 14.06 5.99 -11.46
C GLY A 58 13.50 6.37 -10.10
N THR A 59 14.34 7.00 -9.28
CA THR A 59 14.02 7.31 -7.89
C THR A 59 13.91 8.82 -7.67
N GLN A 60 12.74 9.30 -7.27
CA GLN A 60 12.58 10.67 -6.77
C GLN A 60 12.89 10.69 -5.27
N LEU A 61 13.76 11.60 -4.85
CA LEU A 61 14.04 11.86 -3.44
C LEU A 61 13.16 13.03 -2.98
N LEU A 62 12.32 12.78 -1.98
CA LEU A 62 11.33 13.71 -1.47
C LEU A 62 11.71 14.15 -0.07
N GLN A 63 11.69 15.45 0.20
CA GLN A 63 11.68 15.96 1.57
C GLN A 63 10.22 16.11 2.00
N VAL A 64 9.81 15.44 3.07
CA VAL A 64 8.41 15.44 3.54
C VAL A 64 8.30 15.89 4.99
N GLU A 65 7.26 16.67 5.30
CA GLU A 65 6.85 17.02 6.67
C GLU A 65 5.68 16.13 7.10
N ILE A 66 5.82 15.44 8.23
CA ILE A 66 4.74 14.62 8.77
C ILE A 66 3.65 15.50 9.40
N MET A 67 2.41 15.31 8.98
CA MET A 67 1.28 16.15 9.40
C MET A 67 0.56 15.61 10.63
N GLU A 68 0.74 14.32 10.96
CA GLU A 68 -0.09 13.60 11.95
C GLU A 68 0.69 12.53 12.74
N GLY A 69 0.14 12.11 13.88
CA GLY A 69 0.70 11.05 14.71
C GLY A 69 1.94 11.47 15.53
N ARG A 70 2.71 10.48 15.98
CA ARG A 70 3.85 10.65 16.90
C ARG A 70 4.96 11.54 16.35
N TRP A 71 5.09 11.61 15.03
CA TRP A 71 6.18 12.30 14.34
C TRP A 71 5.75 13.63 13.71
N LYS A 72 4.56 14.14 14.05
CA LYS A 72 4.02 15.39 13.51
C LYS A 72 5.02 16.56 13.62
N GLY A 73 5.16 17.32 12.54
CA GLY A 73 6.06 18.47 12.39
C GLY A 73 7.52 18.11 12.07
N ARG A 74 7.87 16.82 12.01
CA ARG A 74 9.21 16.40 11.62
C ARG A 74 9.35 16.35 10.11
N GLN A 75 10.51 16.81 9.63
CA GLN A 75 10.93 16.64 8.25
C GLN A 75 11.77 15.38 8.11
N MET A 76 11.51 14.59 7.09
CA MET A 76 12.24 13.36 6.78
C MET A 76 12.39 13.18 5.28
N GLU A 77 13.37 12.39 4.89
CA GLU A 77 13.56 11.98 3.50
C GLU A 77 12.66 10.78 3.20
N ALA A 78 11.97 10.84 2.07
CA ALA A 78 11.14 9.78 1.53
C ALA A 78 11.52 9.53 0.07
N THR A 79 11.17 8.35 -0.43
CA THR A 79 11.58 7.91 -1.75
C THR A 79 10.34 7.50 -2.54
N ASN A 80 10.18 8.06 -3.74
CA ASN A 80 9.16 7.63 -4.70
C ASN A 80 9.83 6.92 -5.87
N LEU A 81 9.56 5.62 -6.00
CA LEU A 81 10.15 4.79 -7.06
C LEU A 81 9.21 4.77 -8.27
N LEU A 82 9.65 5.37 -9.37
CA LEU A 82 8.94 5.34 -10.64
C LEU A 82 9.39 4.11 -11.45
N THR A 83 8.45 3.23 -11.75
CA THR A 83 8.69 1.97 -12.46
C THR A 83 8.41 2.06 -13.96
N GLY A 84 7.88 3.19 -14.43
CA GLY A 84 7.47 3.43 -15.81
C GLY A 84 6.03 3.00 -16.11
N LYS A 85 5.24 2.68 -15.07
CA LYS A 85 3.86 2.22 -15.17
C LYS A 85 2.91 3.39 -14.98
N LEU A 86 2.47 3.97 -16.08
CA LEU A 86 1.66 5.20 -16.09
C LEU A 86 0.31 5.06 -15.35
N GLU A 87 -0.20 3.84 -15.21
CA GLU A 87 -1.46 3.54 -14.52
C GLU A 87 -1.36 3.56 -12.99
N VAL A 88 -0.16 3.42 -12.43
CA VAL A 88 0.05 3.36 -10.97
C VAL A 88 1.08 4.37 -10.46
N ASP A 89 2.04 4.78 -11.28
CA ASP A 89 3.09 5.70 -10.88
C ASP A 89 2.52 7.12 -10.80
N GLU A 90 2.76 7.80 -9.68
CA GLU A 90 2.47 9.22 -9.52
C GLU A 90 3.78 10.00 -9.50
N TYR A 91 3.84 11.08 -10.27
CA TYR A 91 5.00 11.97 -10.35
C TYR A 91 4.68 13.26 -9.59
N TYR A 92 5.52 13.58 -8.59
CA TYR A 92 5.35 14.75 -7.71
C TYR A 92 6.29 15.90 -8.07
#